data_AF-A0A151JSA4-F1
#
_entry.id   AF-A0A151JSA4-F1
#
_cell.length_a   1.000
_cell.length_b   1.000
_cell.length_c   1.000
_cell.angle_alpha   90.00
_cell.angle_beta   90.00
_cell.angle_gamma   90.00
#
_symmetry.space_group_name_H-M   'P 1'
#
loop_
_entity.id
_entity.type
_entity.pdbx_description
1 polymer ?
#
loop_
_entity_poly.entity_id
_entity_poly.type
_entity_poly.pdbx_seq_one_letter_code
_entity_poly.pdbx_strand_id
1 'polypeptide(L)'
;MAELKKAKLTRARVKGQVTRIFNYISTEQGITYQQAETRCHKLEELWVAFNENQLQLEELRIKEEEQLEDVVKEEEGERIVFETRYYEATDKVRSVMAETQQAANLVVMQEQQTNREQPPGTINVKLPTLTLPAFDGEYEKWMSFKDAFTSLIHDNRKLTAVQKFQYLHSTVKGEALQVISGLNTTSENYVIAWDLLKGHYENKKLIINSHLTWLLEFLQITKDKHKTLKQFIVHISTHLKALEVLGQPVNQWDAIIIFLARNKLDFHS
;
A
#
# COMPACT_ATOMS: atom_id res chain seq x y z
N MET A 1 -29.22 -23.79 -34.18
CA MET A 1 -30.02 -22.60 -34.60
C MET A 1 -30.44 -21.69 -33.43
N ALA A 2 -31.28 -22.11 -32.47
CA ALA A 2 -31.76 -21.23 -31.39
C ALA A 2 -30.65 -20.81 -30.39
N GLU A 3 -29.78 -21.74 -30.01
CA GLU A 3 -28.66 -21.47 -29.09
C GLU A 3 -27.60 -20.57 -29.72
N LEU A 4 -27.26 -20.79 -31.00
CA LEU A 4 -26.36 -19.94 -31.76
C LEU A 4 -26.86 -18.48 -31.80
N LYS A 5 -28.16 -18.27 -32.07
CA LYS A 5 -28.77 -16.94 -32.08
C LYS A 5 -28.69 -16.26 -30.71
N LYS A 6 -28.92 -17.02 -29.63
CA LYS A 6 -28.79 -16.53 -28.25
C LYS A 6 -27.36 -16.12 -27.94
N ALA A 7 -26.37 -16.94 -28.33
CA ALA A 7 -24.97 -16.65 -28.08
C ALA A 7 -24.49 -15.40 -28.87
N LYS A 8 -24.87 -15.26 -30.15
CA LYS A 8 -24.58 -14.04 -30.94
C LYS A 8 -25.20 -12.78 -30.32
N LEU A 9 -26.42 -12.88 -29.78
CA LEU A 9 -27.06 -11.77 -29.06
C LEU A 9 -26.31 -11.39 -27.77
N THR A 10 -25.85 -12.38 -27.00
CA THR A 10 -25.03 -12.15 -25.81
C THR A 10 -23.73 -11.44 -26.16
N ARG A 11 -23.00 -11.90 -27.19
CA ARG A 11 -21.79 -11.24 -27.69
C ARG A 11 -22.03 -9.77 -28.01
N ALA A 12 -23.08 -9.49 -28.80
CA ALA A 12 -23.45 -8.13 -29.16
C ALA A 12 -23.75 -7.24 -27.93
N ARG A 13 -24.41 -7.81 -26.91
CA ARG A 13 -24.71 -7.10 -25.65
C ARG A 13 -23.44 -6.78 -24.87
N VAL A 14 -22.50 -7.72 -24.77
CA VAL A 14 -21.22 -7.53 -24.08
C VAL A 14 -20.38 -6.46 -24.79
N LYS A 15 -20.24 -6.56 -26.12
CA LYS A 15 -19.58 -5.53 -26.95
C LYS A 15 -20.21 -4.14 -26.72
N GLY A 16 -21.55 -4.06 -26.76
CA GLY A 16 -22.27 -2.81 -26.52
C GLY A 16 -22.13 -2.26 -25.10
N GLN A 17 -21.86 -3.09 -24.09
CA GLN A 17 -21.54 -2.62 -22.74
C GLN A 17 -20.16 -1.98 -22.68
N VAL A 18 -19.14 -2.61 -23.28
CA VAL A 18 -17.79 -2.03 -23.37
C VAL A 18 -17.83 -0.70 -24.12
N THR A 19 -18.52 -0.62 -25.26
CA THR A 19 -18.67 0.63 -26.02
C THR A 19 -19.34 1.74 -25.20
N ARG A 20 -20.36 1.42 -24.39
CA ARG A 20 -21.01 2.41 -23.53
C ARG A 20 -20.09 2.91 -22.41
N ILE A 21 -19.28 2.02 -21.82
CA ILE A 21 -18.27 2.40 -20.83
C ILE A 21 -17.23 3.32 -21.46
N PHE A 22 -16.68 2.93 -22.61
CA PHE A 22 -15.72 3.74 -23.37
C PHE A 22 -16.27 5.14 -23.68
N ASN A 23 -17.48 5.22 -24.23
CA ASN A 23 -18.10 6.49 -24.59
C ASN A 23 -18.31 7.36 -23.34
N TYR A 24 -18.87 6.81 -22.27
CA TYR A 24 -19.09 7.55 -21.03
C TYR A 24 -17.78 8.15 -20.50
N ILE A 25 -16.72 7.34 -20.43
CA ILE A 25 -15.42 7.79 -19.92
C ILE A 25 -14.76 8.82 -20.85
N SER A 26 -15.07 8.78 -22.14
CA SER A 26 -14.49 9.69 -23.14
C SER A 26 -15.24 11.02 -23.24
N THR A 27 -16.54 11.04 -22.96
CA THR A 27 -17.38 12.23 -23.15
C THR A 27 -17.70 12.98 -21.86
N GLU A 28 -17.83 12.26 -20.74
CA GLU A 28 -18.23 12.86 -19.47
C GLU A 28 -17.06 13.60 -18.83
N GLN A 29 -17.34 14.79 -18.28
CA GLN A 29 -16.36 15.58 -17.52
C GLN A 29 -16.57 15.39 -16.01
N GLY A 30 -15.52 15.60 -15.22
CA GLY A 30 -15.64 15.53 -13.75
C GLY A 30 -15.87 14.11 -13.21
N ILE A 31 -15.45 13.09 -13.96
CA ILE A 31 -15.54 11.69 -13.53
C ILE A 31 -14.69 11.51 -12.28
N THR A 32 -15.31 11.04 -11.20
CA THR A 32 -14.61 10.76 -9.95
C THR A 32 -13.78 9.48 -10.05
N TYR A 33 -12.75 9.36 -9.20
CA TYR A 33 -11.93 8.14 -9.11
C TYR A 33 -12.79 6.89 -8.90
N GLN A 34 -13.76 6.96 -7.99
CA GLN A 34 -14.66 5.85 -7.69
C GLN A 34 -15.54 5.44 -8.89
N GLN A 35 -16.02 6.42 -9.67
CA GLN A 35 -16.78 6.15 -10.89
C GLN A 35 -15.94 5.49 -11.98
N ALA A 36 -14.66 5.87 -12.09
CA ALA A 36 -13.72 5.25 -13.01
C ALA A 36 -13.33 3.84 -12.55
N GLU A 37 -13.01 3.66 -11.26
CA GLU A 37 -12.70 2.36 -10.64
C GLU A 37 -13.83 1.34 -10.81
N THR A 38 -15.07 1.75 -10.55
CA THR A 38 -16.26 0.90 -10.75
C THR A 38 -16.37 0.41 -12.20
N ARG A 39 -16.02 1.27 -13.17
CA ARG A 39 -16.03 0.91 -14.59
C ARG A 39 -14.85 0.02 -14.98
N CYS A 40 -13.70 0.15 -14.32
CA CYS A 40 -12.56 -0.74 -14.50
C CYS A 40 -12.94 -2.18 -14.11
N HIS A 41 -13.51 -2.37 -12.92
CA HIS A 41 -14.00 -3.69 -12.49
C HIS A 41 -15.06 -4.23 -13.44
N LYS A 42 -15.96 -3.35 -13.93
CA LYS A 42 -16.98 -3.79 -14.87
C LYS A 42 -16.40 -4.23 -16.22
N LEU A 43 -15.34 -3.58 -16.68
CA LEU A 43 -14.62 -4.00 -17.89
C LEU A 43 -14.01 -5.40 -17.69
N GLU A 44 -13.35 -5.66 -16.56
CA GLU A 44 -12.77 -6.97 -16.25
C GLU A 44 -13.83 -8.09 -16.24
N GLU A 45 -15.01 -7.84 -15.67
CA GLU A 45 -16.14 -8.78 -15.76
C GLU A 45 -16.60 -9.02 -17.21
N LEU A 46 -16.65 -7.98 -18.03
CA LEU A 46 -17.07 -8.07 -19.44
C LEU A 46 -16.04 -8.81 -20.30
N TRP A 47 -14.75 -8.71 -19.98
CA TRP A 47 -13.69 -9.50 -20.61
C TRP A 47 -13.91 -11.00 -20.41
N VAL A 48 -14.16 -11.41 -19.17
CA VAL A 48 -14.45 -12.81 -18.84
C VAL A 48 -15.71 -13.28 -19.56
N ALA A 49 -16.80 -12.50 -19.44
CA ALA A 49 -18.08 -12.83 -20.07
C ALA A 49 -17.98 -12.93 -21.62
N PHE A 50 -17.16 -12.10 -22.26
CA PHE A 50 -16.91 -12.20 -23.69
C PHE A 50 -16.17 -13.48 -24.04
N ASN A 51 -15.06 -13.79 -23.35
CA ASN A 51 -14.27 -14.98 -23.64
C ASN A 51 -15.06 -16.28 -23.46
N GLU A 52 -15.85 -16.38 -22.38
CA GLU A 52 -16.75 -17.53 -22.16
C GLU A 52 -17.80 -17.66 -23.28
N ASN A 53 -18.42 -16.54 -23.67
CA ASN A 53 -19.42 -16.54 -24.73
C ASN A 53 -18.82 -16.83 -26.11
N GLN A 54 -17.59 -16.37 -26.36
CA GLN A 54 -16.85 -16.58 -27.60
C GLN A 54 -16.44 -18.05 -27.75
N LEU A 55 -15.95 -18.69 -26.68
CA LEU A 55 -15.68 -20.12 -26.66
C LEU A 55 -16.95 -20.94 -26.97
N GLN A 56 -18.08 -20.57 -26.35
CA GLN A 56 -19.36 -21.23 -26.62
C GLN A 56 -19.80 -21.06 -28.09
N LEU A 57 -19.56 -19.90 -28.70
CA LEU A 57 -19.87 -19.66 -30.11
C LEU A 57 -19.04 -20.54 -31.03
N GLU A 58 -17.73 -20.62 -30.78
CA GLU A 58 -16.81 -21.47 -31.56
C GLU A 58 -17.24 -22.94 -31.48
N GLU A 59 -17.56 -23.45 -30.29
CA GLU A 59 -18.05 -24.83 -30.12
C GLU A 59 -19.38 -25.11 -30.84
N LEU A 60 -20.31 -24.15 -30.83
CA LEU A 60 -21.61 -24.30 -31.48
C LEU A 60 -21.49 -24.25 -33.02
N ARG A 61 -20.59 -23.42 -33.55
CA ARG A 61 -20.37 -23.29 -35.00
C ARG A 61 -19.62 -24.48 -35.58
N ILE A 62 -18.63 -25.03 -34.87
CA ILE A 62 -17.93 -26.27 -35.27
C ILE A 62 -18.92 -27.43 -35.48
N LYS A 63 -20.03 -27.47 -34.74
CA LYS A 63 -21.05 -28.52 -34.86
C LYS A 63 -22.03 -28.29 -36.02
N GLU A 64 -22.17 -27.06 -36.52
CA GLU A 64 -23.16 -26.68 -37.53
C GLU A 64 -22.59 -26.45 -38.95
N GLU A 65 -21.29 -26.18 -39.11
CA GLU A 65 -20.69 -25.77 -40.41
C GLU A 65 -19.61 -26.75 -40.94
N GLU A 66 -19.69 -27.11 -42.23
CA GLU A 66 -18.73 -27.98 -42.95
C GLU A 66 -17.42 -27.26 -43.35
N GLN A 67 -17.41 -25.92 -43.38
CA GLN A 67 -16.29 -25.08 -43.83
C GLN A 67 -15.60 -24.36 -42.67
N LEU A 68 -14.80 -25.11 -41.91
CA LEU A 68 -14.17 -24.66 -40.67
C LEU A 68 -13.29 -23.39 -40.81
N GLU A 69 -12.62 -23.19 -41.95
CA GLU A 69 -11.69 -22.07 -42.13
C GLU A 69 -12.36 -20.69 -42.17
N ASP A 70 -13.52 -20.57 -42.83
CA ASP A 70 -14.23 -19.29 -42.94
C ASP A 70 -14.88 -18.90 -41.60
N VAL A 71 -15.33 -19.90 -40.85
CA VAL A 71 -15.84 -19.77 -39.48
C VAL A 71 -14.77 -19.20 -38.55
N VAL A 72 -13.58 -19.80 -38.56
CA VAL A 72 -12.46 -19.36 -37.72
C VAL A 72 -12.09 -17.91 -38.02
N LYS A 73 -12.01 -17.53 -39.31
CA LYS A 73 -11.70 -16.15 -39.71
C LYS A 73 -12.77 -15.14 -39.24
N GLU A 74 -14.05 -15.47 -39.35
CA GLU A 74 -15.13 -14.58 -38.89
C GLU A 74 -15.09 -14.39 -37.37
N GLU A 75 -14.90 -15.47 -36.62
CA GLU A 75 -14.83 -15.44 -35.15
C GLU A 75 -13.56 -14.72 -34.65
N GLU A 76 -12.42 -14.91 -35.31
CA GLU A 76 -11.19 -14.18 -35.01
C GLU A 76 -11.35 -12.67 -35.27
N GLY A 77 -12.02 -12.29 -36.37
CA GLY A 77 -12.36 -10.89 -36.64
C GLY A 77 -13.23 -10.25 -35.55
N GLU A 78 -14.20 -10.99 -35.02
CA GLU A 78 -15.06 -10.54 -33.93
C GLU A 78 -14.31 -10.36 -32.61
N ARG A 79 -13.36 -11.27 -32.33
CA ARG A 79 -12.44 -11.17 -31.19
C ARG A 79 -11.57 -9.92 -31.29
N ILE A 80 -10.92 -9.68 -32.43
CA ILE A 80 -10.07 -8.50 -32.65
C ILE A 80 -10.84 -7.20 -32.41
N VAL A 81 -12.07 -7.09 -32.92
CA VAL A 81 -12.92 -5.90 -32.74
C VAL A 81 -13.26 -5.68 -31.26
N PHE A 82 -13.56 -6.74 -30.52
CA PHE A 82 -13.84 -6.63 -29.09
C PHE A 82 -12.58 -6.24 -28.30
N GLU A 83 -11.47 -6.95 -28.51
CA GLU A 83 -10.22 -6.74 -27.79
C GLU A 83 -9.70 -5.32 -27.98
N THR A 84 -9.72 -4.82 -29.22
CA THR A 84 -9.35 -3.43 -29.53
C THR A 84 -10.16 -2.44 -28.69
N ARG A 85 -11.50 -2.55 -28.71
CA ARG A 85 -12.37 -1.64 -27.96
C ARG A 85 -12.25 -1.81 -26.45
N TYR A 86 -11.99 -3.03 -25.98
CA TYR A 86 -11.78 -3.32 -24.57
C TYR A 86 -10.51 -2.64 -24.04
N TYR A 87 -9.39 -2.76 -24.76
CA TYR A 87 -8.13 -2.14 -24.36
C TYR A 87 -8.23 -0.61 -24.44
N GLU A 88 -8.84 -0.05 -25.49
CA GLU A 88 -9.15 1.38 -25.58
C GLU A 88 -9.95 1.89 -24.36
N ALA A 89 -10.97 1.15 -23.93
CA ALA A 89 -11.76 1.49 -22.75
C ALA A 89 -10.96 1.40 -21.45
N THR A 90 -10.17 0.34 -21.31
CA THR A 90 -9.36 0.09 -20.11
C THR A 90 -8.29 1.16 -19.93
N ASP A 91 -7.57 1.50 -21.00
CA ASP A 91 -6.53 2.52 -20.97
C ASP A 91 -7.11 3.90 -20.64
N LYS A 92 -8.26 4.24 -21.23
CA LYS A 92 -8.92 5.51 -20.95
C LYS A 92 -9.41 5.59 -19.50
N VAL A 93 -10.02 4.52 -18.97
CA VAL A 93 -10.43 4.46 -17.56
C VAL A 93 -9.23 4.65 -16.64
N ARG A 94 -8.12 3.96 -16.90
CA ARG A 94 -6.90 4.08 -16.10
C ARG A 94 -6.27 5.48 -16.18
N SER A 95 -6.31 6.13 -17.35
CA SER A 95 -5.89 7.54 -17.51
C SER A 95 -6.70 8.45 -16.60
N VAL A 96 -8.03 8.34 -16.63
CA VAL A 96 -8.91 9.16 -15.78
C VAL A 96 -8.68 8.89 -14.30
N MET A 97 -8.42 7.64 -13.90
CA MET A 97 -8.06 7.31 -12.52
C MET A 97 -6.74 7.99 -12.10
N ALA A 98 -5.72 7.95 -12.95
CA ALA A 98 -4.44 8.60 -12.69
C ALA A 98 -4.57 10.14 -12.62
N GLU A 99 -5.29 10.74 -13.56
CA GLU A 99 -5.59 12.18 -13.60
C GLU A 99 -6.34 12.63 -12.35
N THR A 100 -7.34 11.87 -11.91
CA THR A 100 -8.12 12.20 -10.70
C THR A 100 -7.28 12.10 -9.43
N GLN A 101 -6.40 11.11 -9.36
CA GLN A 101 -5.48 10.94 -8.23
C GLN A 101 -4.43 12.07 -8.18
N GLN A 102 -3.94 12.52 -9.34
CA GLN A 102 -3.02 13.66 -9.44
C GLN A 102 -3.72 14.98 -9.11
N ALA A 103 -4.96 15.19 -9.58
CA ALA A 103 -5.75 16.37 -9.25
C ALA A 103 -6.02 16.46 -7.74
N ALA A 104 -6.36 15.33 -7.09
CA ALA A 104 -6.51 15.28 -5.64
C ALA A 104 -5.21 15.68 -4.91
N ASN A 105 -4.05 15.22 -5.41
CA ASN A 105 -2.75 15.60 -4.84
C ASN A 105 -2.41 17.09 -5.07
N LEU A 106 -2.79 17.67 -6.22
CA LEU A 106 -2.55 19.08 -6.55
C LEU A 106 -3.47 20.05 -5.80
N VAL A 107 -4.74 19.69 -5.58
CA VAL A 107 -5.68 20.48 -4.75
C VAL A 107 -5.20 20.54 -3.30
N VAL A 108 -4.66 19.43 -2.78
CA VAL A 108 -4.01 19.37 -1.46
C VAL A 108 -2.75 20.26 -1.38
N MET A 109 -2.07 20.52 -2.51
CA MET A 109 -0.92 21.43 -2.60
C MET A 109 -1.35 22.92 -2.77
N GLN A 110 -2.44 23.22 -3.49
CA GLN A 110 -2.90 24.59 -3.76
C GLN A 110 -3.77 25.20 -2.66
N GLU A 111 -4.54 24.41 -1.91
CA GLU A 111 -5.30 24.91 -0.74
C GLU A 111 -4.39 25.39 0.41
N GLN A 112 -3.08 25.21 0.29
CA GLN A 112 -2.10 25.74 1.26
C GLN A 112 -1.68 27.20 1.02
N GLN A 113 -2.09 27.87 -0.09
CA GLN A 113 -1.59 29.21 -0.42
C GLN A 113 -2.62 30.36 -0.44
N THR A 114 -3.94 30.15 -0.44
CA THR A 114 -4.90 31.27 -0.53
C THR A 114 -6.16 31.09 0.31
N ASN A 115 -6.07 31.33 1.63
CA ASN A 115 -7.09 32.12 2.35
C ASN A 115 -6.66 32.33 3.83
N ARG A 116 -6.27 33.56 4.17
CA ARG A 116 -6.23 34.06 5.54
C ARG A 116 -6.79 35.47 5.55
N GLU A 117 -8.08 35.58 5.88
CA GLU A 117 -8.57 36.65 6.74
C GLU A 117 -9.53 36.02 7.75
N GLN A 118 -9.03 35.77 8.96
CA GLN A 118 -9.83 35.44 10.14
C GLN A 118 -9.18 36.06 11.41
N PRO A 119 -10.00 36.36 12.44
CA PRO A 119 -9.71 37.33 13.51
C PRO A 119 -8.66 36.84 14.52
N PRO A 120 -8.08 37.75 15.34
CA PRO A 120 -6.93 37.43 16.18
C PRO A 120 -7.35 36.64 17.42
N GLY A 121 -6.79 35.44 17.62
CA GLY A 121 -7.02 34.74 18.88
C GLY A 121 -6.50 33.31 19.04
N THR A 122 -6.06 32.62 17.99
CA THR A 122 -5.53 31.24 18.15
C THR A 122 -4.24 31.04 17.37
N ILE A 123 -3.15 30.86 18.10
CA ILE A 123 -1.86 30.42 17.56
C ILE A 123 -2.07 29.04 16.95
N ASN A 124 -2.18 28.97 15.62
CA ASN A 124 -2.26 27.70 14.90
C ASN A 124 -0.88 27.39 14.33
N VAL A 125 -0.09 26.66 15.12
CA VAL A 125 1.20 26.08 14.69
C VAL A 125 0.88 25.01 13.65
N LYS A 126 1.21 25.25 12.38
CA LYS A 126 1.13 24.21 11.33
C LYS A 126 2.20 23.16 11.62
N LEU A 127 1.77 22.05 12.22
CA LEU A 127 2.59 20.86 12.42
C LEU A 127 2.88 20.20 11.05
N PRO A 128 4.09 19.67 10.84
CA PRO A 128 4.46 19.00 9.59
C PRO A 128 3.51 17.84 9.27
N THR A 129 3.19 17.67 7.99
CA THR A 129 2.35 16.58 7.47
C THR A 129 2.95 15.24 7.85
N LEU A 130 2.19 14.44 8.59
CA LEU A 130 2.64 13.18 9.16
C LEU A 130 2.88 12.15 8.05
N THR A 131 4.15 11.90 7.73
CA THR A 131 4.52 10.82 6.81
C THR A 131 4.24 9.49 7.49
N LEU A 132 3.54 8.58 6.81
CA LEU A 132 3.32 7.24 7.33
C LEU A 132 4.67 6.58 7.63
N PRO A 133 4.87 6.04 8.83
CA PRO A 133 6.13 5.43 9.21
C PRO A 133 6.38 4.20 8.33
N ALA A 134 7.58 4.08 7.78
CA ALA A 134 7.99 2.87 7.06
C ALA A 134 8.59 1.87 8.06
N PHE A 135 8.31 0.58 7.86
CA PHE A 135 8.84 -0.50 8.70
C PHE A 135 9.48 -1.58 7.85
N ASP A 136 10.73 -1.89 8.12
CA ASP A 136 11.58 -2.81 7.35
C ASP A 136 11.82 -4.16 8.05
N GLY A 137 11.45 -4.29 9.32
CA GLY A 137 11.66 -5.49 10.14
C GLY A 137 12.58 -5.28 11.35
N GLU A 138 13.09 -4.08 11.58
CA GLU A 138 13.92 -3.82 12.76
C GLU A 138 13.12 -3.86 14.07
N TYR A 139 13.38 -4.86 14.93
CA TYR A 139 12.70 -5.05 16.22
C TYR A 139 12.70 -3.79 17.11
N GLU A 140 13.76 -2.98 17.06
CA GLU A 140 13.88 -1.73 17.82
C GLU A 140 12.89 -0.65 17.39
N LYS A 141 12.52 -0.64 16.10
CA LYS A 141 11.59 0.34 15.51
C LYS A 141 10.14 -0.13 15.58
N TRP A 142 9.89 -1.40 15.93
CA TRP A 142 8.55 -1.99 15.95
C TRP A 142 7.56 -1.22 16.82
N MET A 143 7.93 -0.88 18.06
CA MET A 143 7.05 -0.19 19.00
C MET A 143 6.62 1.19 18.45
N SER A 144 7.58 1.97 17.96
CA SER A 144 7.33 3.28 17.35
C SER A 144 6.45 3.18 16.10
N PHE A 145 6.70 2.18 15.23
CA PHE A 145 5.87 1.94 14.05
C PHE A 145 4.45 1.54 14.44
N LYS A 146 4.29 0.58 15.35
CA LYS A 146 2.99 0.08 15.80
C LYS A 146 2.14 1.20 16.37
N ASP A 147 2.69 2.03 17.25
CA ASP A 147 1.94 3.11 17.89
C ASP A 147 1.47 4.15 16.85
N ALA A 148 2.38 4.56 15.96
CA ALA A 148 2.08 5.52 14.91
C ALA A 148 1.07 4.95 13.88
N PHE A 149 1.24 3.72 13.41
CA PHE A 149 0.32 3.08 12.47
C PHE A 149 -1.06 2.85 13.12
N THR A 150 -1.09 2.51 14.41
CA THR A 150 -2.33 2.30 15.15
C THR A 150 -3.13 3.59 15.22
N SER A 151 -2.49 4.69 15.64
CA SER A 151 -3.13 5.99 15.78
C SER A 151 -3.61 6.59 14.45
N LEU A 152 -2.96 6.28 13.33
CA LEU A 152 -3.25 6.92 12.04
C LEU A 152 -4.17 6.11 11.16
N ILE A 153 -4.02 4.79 11.16
CA ILE A 153 -4.65 3.89 10.20
C ILE A 153 -5.53 2.86 10.91
N HIS A 154 -5.00 2.13 11.90
CA HIS A 154 -5.73 1.03 12.54
C HIS A 154 -7.02 1.50 13.23
N ASP A 155 -6.94 2.57 14.03
CA ASP A 155 -8.08 3.10 14.78
C ASP A 155 -8.95 4.06 13.97
N ASN A 156 -8.53 4.39 12.75
CA ASN A 156 -9.28 5.29 11.88
C ASN A 156 -10.54 4.59 11.34
N ARG A 157 -11.71 5.03 11.82
CA ARG A 157 -13.02 4.49 11.44
C ARG A 157 -13.48 4.89 10.04
N LYS A 158 -12.83 5.88 9.41
CA LYS A 158 -13.16 6.33 8.05
C LYS A 158 -12.55 5.42 6.97
N LEU A 159 -11.58 4.58 7.34
CA LEU A 159 -10.91 3.66 6.42
C LEU A 159 -11.53 2.27 6.51
N THR A 160 -11.76 1.64 5.36
CA THR A 160 -12.17 0.24 5.28
C THR A 160 -10.99 -0.69 5.63
N ALA A 161 -11.27 -1.93 6.03
CA ALA A 161 -10.21 -2.90 6.32
C ALA A 161 -9.30 -3.15 5.10
N VAL A 162 -9.86 -3.18 3.89
CA VAL A 162 -9.10 -3.27 2.63
C VAL A 162 -8.16 -2.08 2.45
N GLN A 163 -8.64 -0.86 2.66
CA GLN A 163 -7.80 0.35 2.58
C GLN A 163 -6.69 0.34 3.63
N LYS A 164 -7.00 -0.07 4.87
CA LYS A 164 -5.99 -0.23 5.93
C LYS A 164 -4.92 -1.25 5.53
N PHE A 165 -5.31 -2.31 4.84
CA PHE A 165 -4.36 -3.30 4.36
C PHE A 165 -3.49 -2.76 3.22
N GLN A 166 -4.04 -2.00 2.29
CA GLN A 166 -3.24 -1.31 1.26
C GLN A 166 -2.22 -0.35 1.89
N TYR A 167 -2.61 0.40 2.93
CA TYR A 167 -1.68 1.23 3.68
C TYR A 167 -0.62 0.40 4.42
N LEU A 168 -1.00 -0.71 5.04
CA LEU A 168 -0.05 -1.62 5.70
C LEU A 168 0.98 -2.16 4.68
N HIS A 169 0.51 -2.63 3.52
CA HIS A 169 1.37 -3.17 2.48
C HIS A 169 2.31 -2.12 1.84
N SER A 170 1.91 -0.85 1.79
CA SER A 170 2.74 0.24 1.25
C SER A 170 3.76 0.80 2.26
N THR A 171 3.52 0.60 3.55
CA THR A 171 4.38 1.10 4.64
C THR A 171 5.38 0.05 5.13
N VAL A 172 5.03 -1.23 5.00
CA VAL A 172 5.91 -2.34 5.36
C VAL A 172 6.82 -2.71 4.18
N LYS A 173 8.10 -2.96 4.46
CA LYS A 173 9.17 -3.23 3.49
C LYS A 173 10.05 -4.38 3.98
N GLY A 174 10.94 -4.85 3.11
CA GLY A 174 12.00 -5.79 3.50
C GLY A 174 11.47 -7.10 4.08
N GLU A 175 12.05 -7.53 5.20
CA GLU A 175 11.71 -8.78 5.89
C GLU A 175 10.28 -8.75 6.43
N ALA A 176 9.84 -7.60 6.94
CA ALA A 176 8.48 -7.44 7.44
C ALA A 176 7.43 -7.59 6.34
N LEU A 177 7.74 -7.25 5.09
CA LEU A 177 6.83 -7.44 3.97
C LEU A 177 6.69 -8.94 3.62
N GLN A 178 7.76 -9.72 3.78
CA GLN A 178 7.73 -11.17 3.53
C GLN A 178 6.79 -11.89 4.50
N VAL A 179 6.61 -11.38 5.72
CA VAL A 179 5.67 -11.93 6.72
C VAL A 179 4.22 -11.89 6.22
N ILE A 180 3.88 -10.91 5.38
CA ILE A 180 2.49 -10.67 4.94
C ILE A 180 2.30 -10.84 3.42
N SER A 181 3.36 -11.14 2.65
CA SER A 181 3.33 -11.17 1.18
C SER A 181 2.48 -12.30 0.60
N GLY A 182 2.22 -13.37 1.36
CA GLY A 182 1.35 -14.48 0.95
C GLY A 182 -0.15 -14.21 1.10
N LEU A 183 -0.54 -13.02 1.56
CA LEU A 183 -1.93 -12.67 1.84
C LEU A 183 -2.50 -11.76 0.75
N ASN A 184 -3.63 -12.15 0.18
CA ASN A 184 -4.37 -11.31 -0.77
C ASN A 184 -5.03 -10.13 -0.05
N THR A 185 -5.09 -8.96 -0.68
CA THR A 185 -5.66 -7.73 -0.11
C THR A 185 -7.17 -7.82 0.11
N THR A 186 -7.61 -8.46 1.20
CA THR A 186 -9.01 -8.57 1.62
C THR A 186 -9.22 -8.06 3.04
N SER A 187 -10.48 -7.82 3.42
CA SER A 187 -10.84 -7.34 4.76
C SER A 187 -10.45 -8.32 5.86
N GLU A 188 -10.61 -9.61 5.61
CA GLU A 188 -10.30 -10.70 6.54
C GLU A 188 -8.78 -10.83 6.71
N ASN A 189 -8.06 -10.76 5.59
CA ASN A 189 -6.61 -10.88 5.56
C ASN A 189 -5.90 -9.69 6.20
N TYR A 190 -6.53 -8.51 6.28
CA TYR A 190 -6.00 -7.38 7.05
C TYR A 190 -5.76 -7.74 8.52
N VAL A 191 -6.76 -8.36 9.16
CA VAL A 191 -6.69 -8.72 10.59
C VAL A 191 -5.58 -9.74 10.79
N ILE A 192 -5.51 -10.74 9.90
CA ILE A 192 -4.47 -11.77 9.91
C ILE A 192 -3.08 -11.15 9.71
N ALA A 193 -2.91 -10.27 8.73
CA ALA A 193 -1.64 -9.60 8.44
C ALA A 193 -1.16 -8.77 9.64
N TRP A 194 -2.07 -8.03 10.28
CA TRP A 194 -1.77 -7.21 11.45
C TRP A 194 -1.37 -8.05 12.67
N ASP A 195 -2.05 -9.18 12.89
CA ASP A 195 -1.74 -10.11 13.98
C ASP A 195 -0.45 -10.90 13.72
N LEU A 196 -0.15 -11.27 12.47
CA LEU A 196 1.13 -11.89 12.11
C LEU A 196 2.31 -10.96 12.39
N LEU A 197 2.23 -9.68 11.99
CA LEU A 197 3.27 -8.70 12.29
C LEU A 197 3.43 -8.49 13.79
N LYS A 198 2.34 -8.40 14.55
CA LYS A 198 2.39 -8.37 16.02
C LYS A 198 3.03 -9.62 16.60
N GLY A 199 2.60 -10.81 16.18
CA GLY A 199 3.15 -12.07 16.69
C GLY A 199 4.64 -12.23 16.42
N HIS A 200 5.11 -11.75 15.27
CA HIS A 200 6.51 -11.85 14.87
C HIS A 200 7.39 -10.81 15.56
N TYR A 201 6.96 -9.53 15.59
CA TYR A 201 7.79 -8.41 16.04
C TYR A 201 7.49 -7.92 17.45
N GLU A 202 6.32 -8.23 18.04
CA GLU A 202 5.97 -7.87 19.43
C GLU A 202 6.55 -8.85 20.47
N ASN A 203 7.74 -9.40 20.18
CA ASN A 203 8.47 -10.19 21.16
C ASN A 203 9.29 -9.27 22.07
N LYS A 204 8.69 -8.86 23.20
CA LYS A 204 9.33 -7.99 24.20
C LYS A 204 10.74 -8.44 24.60
N LYS A 205 11.00 -9.76 24.68
CA LYS A 205 12.33 -10.28 25.03
C LYS A 205 13.35 -10.01 23.94
N LEU A 206 12.98 -10.17 22.67
CA LEU A 206 13.86 -9.86 21.54
C LEU A 206 14.11 -8.35 21.44
N ILE A 207 13.08 -7.51 21.61
CA ILE A 207 13.24 -6.05 21.61
C ILE A 207 14.19 -5.59 22.72
N ILE A 208 14.02 -6.13 23.94
CA ILE A 208 14.95 -5.86 25.05
C ILE A 208 16.37 -6.29 24.71
N ASN A 209 16.55 -7.53 24.19
CA ASN A 209 17.87 -8.02 23.81
C ASN A 209 18.51 -7.19 22.70
N SER A 210 17.75 -6.75 21.68
CA SER A 210 18.27 -5.86 20.64
C SER A 210 18.79 -4.56 21.25
N HIS A 211 18.00 -3.87 22.06
CA HIS A 211 18.45 -2.63 22.71
C HIS A 211 19.66 -2.84 23.63
N LEU A 212 19.76 -3.97 24.34
CA LEU A 212 20.94 -4.32 25.13
C LEU A 212 22.16 -4.58 24.24
N THR A 213 21.99 -5.31 23.14
CA THR A 213 23.06 -5.55 22.17
C THR A 213 23.57 -4.23 21.59
N TRP A 214 22.70 -3.36 21.10
CA TRP A 214 23.08 -2.05 20.56
C TRP A 214 23.71 -1.12 21.60
N LEU A 215 23.28 -1.21 22.86
CA LEU A 215 23.90 -0.50 23.98
C LEU A 215 25.34 -0.98 24.22
N LEU A 216 25.62 -2.27 24.03
CA LEU A 216 26.93 -2.90 24.27
C LEU A 216 27.86 -2.87 23.05
N GLU A 217 27.32 -2.88 21.83
CA GLU A 217 28.05 -3.01 20.56
C GLU A 217 28.63 -1.70 20.00
N PHE A 218 28.41 -0.55 20.65
CA PHE A 218 28.83 0.72 20.04
C PHE A 218 30.35 0.84 19.76
N LEU A 219 30.64 1.47 18.61
CA LEU A 219 31.96 1.73 18.00
C LEU A 219 32.91 2.51 18.93
N GLN A 220 34.17 2.04 19.01
CA GLN A 220 35.25 2.73 19.72
C GLN A 220 35.35 4.21 19.27
N ILE A 221 35.37 5.12 20.23
CA ILE A 221 35.52 6.55 19.96
C ILE A 221 37.02 6.81 19.74
N THR A 222 37.43 7.02 18.48
CA THR A 222 38.79 7.45 18.14
C THR A 222 38.95 8.96 18.38
N LYS A 223 40.14 9.36 18.88
CA LYS A 223 40.46 10.66 19.52
C LYS A 223 40.12 11.95 18.74
N ASP A 224 39.79 11.91 17.45
CA ASP A 224 39.83 13.10 16.58
C ASP A 224 38.49 13.82 16.28
N LYS A 225 37.37 13.45 16.91
CA LYS A 225 36.08 14.09 16.60
C LYS A 225 35.22 14.33 17.85
N HIS A 226 35.18 15.56 18.36
CA HIS A 226 34.23 16.01 19.39
C HIS A 226 32.75 15.71 19.04
N LYS A 227 32.42 15.60 17.75
CA LYS A 227 31.08 15.19 17.29
C LYS A 227 30.69 13.78 17.77
N THR A 228 31.68 12.90 18.02
CA THR A 228 31.46 11.49 18.39
C THR A 228 31.02 11.32 19.85
N LEU A 229 31.47 12.17 20.78
CA LEU A 229 31.07 12.07 22.20
C LEU A 229 29.59 12.44 22.42
N LYS A 230 29.11 13.48 21.73
CA LYS A 230 27.69 13.87 21.84
C LYS A 230 26.78 12.79 21.25
N GLN A 231 27.17 12.20 20.11
CA GLN A 231 26.45 11.08 19.50
C GLN A 231 26.43 9.86 20.42
N PHE A 232 27.53 9.60 21.13
CA PHE A 232 27.62 8.50 22.10
C PHE A 232 26.68 8.66 23.30
N ILE A 233 26.62 9.86 23.89
CA ILE A 233 25.69 10.14 25.00
C ILE A 233 24.24 9.99 24.52
N VAL A 234 23.93 10.50 23.31
CA VAL A 234 22.60 10.35 22.71
C VAL A 234 22.25 8.89 22.47
N HIS A 235 23.20 8.08 21.97
CA HIS A 235 23.04 6.64 21.75
C HIS A 235 22.67 5.90 23.03
N ILE A 236 23.50 6.02 24.08
CA ILE A 236 23.25 5.38 25.39
C ILE A 236 21.90 5.84 25.95
N SER A 237 21.63 7.13 25.93
CA SER A 237 20.40 7.69 26.50
C SER A 237 19.15 7.17 25.76
N THR A 238 19.23 7.01 24.44
CA THR A 238 18.12 6.52 23.61
C THR A 238 17.76 5.07 23.97
N HIS A 239 18.76 4.19 24.04
CA HIS A 239 18.53 2.78 24.37
C HIS A 239 18.13 2.57 25.84
N LEU A 240 18.72 3.31 26.79
CA LEU A 240 18.28 3.27 28.19
C LEU A 240 16.84 3.73 28.35
N LYS A 241 16.44 4.79 27.63
CA LYS A 241 15.05 5.27 27.68
C LYS A 241 14.07 4.25 27.09
N ALA A 242 14.44 3.60 25.98
CA ALA A 242 13.63 2.54 25.40
C ALA A 242 13.48 1.35 26.37
N LEU A 243 14.56 0.94 27.04
CA LEU A 243 14.55 -0.12 28.04
C LEU A 243 13.71 0.25 29.29
N GLU A 244 13.74 1.52 29.72
CA GLU A 244 12.87 2.04 30.80
C GLU A 244 11.39 1.90 30.44
N VAL A 245 11.01 2.30 29.21
CA VAL A 245 9.63 2.17 28.70
C VAL A 245 9.20 0.70 28.62
N LEU A 246 10.13 -0.20 28.33
CA LEU A 246 9.92 -1.66 28.35
C LEU A 246 9.91 -2.26 29.77
N GLY A 247 9.97 -1.43 30.81
CA GLY A 247 9.88 -1.85 32.22
C GLY A 247 11.17 -2.39 32.81
N GLN A 248 12.32 -2.15 32.19
CA GLN A 248 13.62 -2.54 32.75
C GLN A 248 14.08 -1.55 33.83
N PRO A 249 14.74 -2.03 34.91
CA PRO A 249 15.19 -1.20 36.02
C PRO A 249 16.49 -0.42 35.69
N VAL A 250 16.46 0.38 34.62
CA VAL A 250 17.65 1.10 34.12
C VAL A 250 18.20 2.12 35.12
N ASN A 251 17.37 2.60 36.05
CA ASN A 251 17.74 3.53 37.12
C ASN A 251 18.72 2.92 38.14
N GLN A 252 18.92 1.61 38.13
CA GLN A 252 19.88 0.92 38.99
C GLN A 252 21.21 0.64 38.28
N TRP A 253 21.32 0.98 36.99
CA TRP A 253 22.43 0.57 36.14
C TRP A 253 23.53 1.63 36.00
N ASP A 254 23.39 2.78 36.64
CA ASP A 254 24.32 3.92 36.50
C ASP A 254 25.79 3.50 36.61
N ALA A 255 26.16 2.75 37.65
CA ALA A 255 27.53 2.30 37.87
C ALA A 255 28.05 1.41 36.71
N ILE A 256 27.21 0.51 36.21
CA ILE A 256 27.55 -0.42 35.11
C ILE A 256 27.69 0.36 33.81
N ILE A 257 26.75 1.26 33.52
CA ILE A 257 26.76 2.08 32.30
C ILE A 257 27.95 3.03 32.31
N ILE A 258 28.26 3.68 33.44
CA ILE A 258 29.43 4.55 33.58
C ILE A 258 30.72 3.76 33.38
N PHE A 259 30.81 2.55 33.95
CA PHE A 259 31.97 1.68 33.77
C PHE A 259 32.15 1.25 32.30
N LEU A 260 31.09 0.80 31.64
CA LEU A 260 31.11 0.40 30.23
C LEU A 260 31.42 1.59 29.33
N ALA A 261 30.83 2.75 29.60
CA ALA A 261 31.05 3.97 28.84
C ALA A 261 32.50 4.44 28.97
N ARG A 262 33.08 4.39 30.18
CA ARG A 262 34.49 4.71 30.43
C ARG A 262 35.43 3.79 29.66
N ASN A 263 35.17 2.49 29.63
CA ASN A 263 36.02 1.53 28.90
C ASN A 263 35.97 1.70 27.38
N LYS A 264 34.92 2.36 26.85
CA LYS A 264 34.75 2.64 25.41
C LYS A 264 35.25 4.05 25.01
N LEU A 265 35.35 4.95 25.98
CA LEU A 265 35.98 6.26 25.88
C LEU A 265 37.46 6.09 26.22
N ASP A 266 38.28 5.77 25.23
CA ASP A 266 39.71 5.50 25.42
C ASP A 266 40.46 6.77 25.87
N PHE A 267 40.40 7.05 27.18
CA PHE A 267 41.27 7.99 27.89
C PHE A 267 42.46 7.22 28.48
N HIS A 268 43.15 6.44 27.67
CA HIS A 268 44.55 6.15 27.92
C HIS A 268 45.39 7.30 27.35
N SER A 269 45.76 8.20 28.26
CA SER A 269 47.14 8.67 28.37
C SER A 269 47.87 7.76 29.36
#